data_AF-A0A6C0JY11-F1
#
_entry.id   AF-A0A6C0JY11-F1
#
_cell.length_a   1.000
_cell.length_b   1.000
_cell.length_c   1.000
_cell.angle_alpha   90.00
_cell.angle_beta   90.00
_cell.angle_gamma   90.00
#
_symmetry.space_group_name_H-M   'P 1'
#
loop_
_entity.id
_entity.type
_entity.pdbx_description
1 polymer ?
#
loop_
_entity_poly.entity_id
_entity_poly.type
_entity_poly.pdbx_seq_one_letter_code
_entity_poly.pdbx_strand_id
1 'polypeptide(L)'
;MNRIFDYNGAAVSHSKPVKQLKTVKKWVTIDSGDRDVKMFPYNGDFVVYLPRVYENIVKIRLAGAEFHANPLVRSTGAPAAGIYYILELEGLNKTDECSVGADRSGYPDGFFAKIPVSDVTRSVLYNDHSAPENVGHYTPPVGKIDRLHVRTRLHNQKQSADYIYWSGSEFSLTFELEMLENVFDDFSSFESRIADRAVQ
;
A
#
# COMPACT_ATOMS: atom_id res chain seq x y z
N MET A 1 25.54 -33.24 -28.29
CA MET A 1 25.08 -31.85 -28.12
C MET A 1 25.39 -31.09 -29.39
N ASN A 2 24.38 -30.60 -30.12
CA ASN A 2 24.61 -29.74 -31.28
C ASN A 2 25.10 -28.37 -30.80
N ARG A 3 26.32 -27.99 -31.19
CA ARG A 3 26.87 -26.64 -30.95
C ARG A 3 26.42 -25.73 -32.10
N ILE A 4 26.00 -24.52 -31.75
CA ILE A 4 25.64 -23.47 -32.71
C ILE A 4 26.89 -22.61 -32.90
N PHE A 5 27.20 -22.28 -34.15
CA PHE A 5 28.38 -21.52 -34.52
C PHE A 5 27.98 -20.23 -35.24
N ASP A 6 28.70 -19.13 -35.01
CA ASP A 6 28.54 -17.89 -35.77
C ASP A 6 29.09 -18.05 -37.20
N TYR A 7 28.93 -17.02 -38.03
CA TYR A 7 29.45 -17.01 -39.42
C TYR A 7 30.98 -17.16 -39.49
N ASN A 8 31.70 -16.91 -38.39
CA ASN A 8 33.15 -17.05 -38.28
C ASN A 8 33.58 -18.39 -37.64
N GLY A 9 32.64 -19.31 -37.39
CA GLY A 9 32.92 -20.62 -36.79
C GLY A 9 33.19 -20.58 -35.28
N ALA A 10 32.92 -19.46 -34.61
CA ALA A 10 33.03 -19.37 -33.16
C ALA A 10 31.79 -20.00 -32.50
N ALA A 11 32.00 -20.78 -31.44
CA ALA A 11 30.90 -21.34 -30.66
C ALA A 11 30.12 -20.21 -29.98
N VAL A 12 28.82 -20.13 -30.29
CA VAL A 12 27.91 -19.17 -29.68
C VAL A 12 26.85 -19.90 -28.87
N SER A 13 26.44 -19.27 -27.76
CA SER A 13 25.22 -19.66 -27.06
C SER A 13 24.23 -18.54 -27.19
N HIS A 14 23.03 -18.85 -27.63
CA HIS A 14 21.90 -17.97 -27.39
C HIS A 14 21.67 -17.91 -25.88
N SER A 15 21.43 -16.71 -25.36
CA SER A 15 20.83 -16.55 -24.05
C SER A 15 19.49 -17.30 -24.05
N LYS A 16 19.05 -17.81 -22.90
CA LYS A 16 17.72 -18.41 -22.76
C LYS A 16 17.03 -17.63 -21.65
N PRO A 17 15.79 -17.15 -21.88
CA PRO A 17 15.10 -16.39 -20.86
C PRO A 17 14.89 -17.28 -19.63
N VAL A 18 15.41 -16.84 -18.48
CA VAL A 18 15.26 -17.52 -17.20
C VAL A 18 14.11 -16.88 -16.43
N LYS A 19 13.16 -17.69 -15.95
CA LYS A 19 12.12 -17.20 -15.06
C LYS A 19 12.75 -16.72 -13.76
N GLN A 20 12.51 -15.48 -13.40
CA GLN A 20 12.95 -14.85 -12.16
C GLN A 20 11.76 -14.22 -11.45
N LEU A 21 11.79 -14.27 -10.12
CA LEU A 21 10.85 -13.52 -9.31
C LEU A 21 11.38 -12.09 -9.19
N LYS A 22 10.65 -11.12 -9.74
CA LYS A 22 10.99 -9.70 -9.64
C LYS A 22 9.90 -8.95 -8.87
N THR A 23 10.30 -7.91 -8.15
CA THR A 23 9.37 -6.98 -7.50
C THR A 23 8.84 -5.99 -8.54
N VAL A 24 7.52 -5.86 -8.64
CA VAL A 24 6.84 -4.88 -9.50
C VAL A 24 6.04 -3.93 -8.63
N LYS A 25 6.15 -2.63 -8.92
CA LYS A 25 5.42 -1.59 -8.22
C LYS A 25 4.20 -1.13 -9.01
N LYS A 26 3.09 -0.94 -8.31
CA LYS A 26 1.87 -0.35 -8.86
C LYS A 26 1.34 0.71 -7.91
N TRP A 27 0.81 1.77 -8.50
CA TRP A 27 0.17 2.85 -7.78
C TRP A 27 -1.34 2.66 -7.89
N VAL A 28 -2.03 2.76 -6.77
CA VAL A 28 -3.49 2.75 -6.71
C VAL A 28 -3.94 3.97 -5.93
N THR A 29 -4.78 4.77 -6.57
CA THR A 29 -5.44 5.91 -5.95
C THR A 29 -6.89 5.53 -5.68
N ILE A 30 -7.37 5.91 -4.51
CA ILE A 30 -8.72 5.66 -4.03
C ILE A 30 -9.31 7.01 -3.68
N ASP A 31 -10.52 7.27 -4.16
CA ASP A 31 -11.35 8.37 -3.69
C ASP A 31 -12.46 7.81 -2.79
N SER A 32 -12.73 8.46 -1.66
CA SER A 32 -13.78 7.99 -0.77
C SER A 32 -15.19 8.11 -1.37
N GLY A 33 -15.35 8.91 -2.42
CA GLY A 33 -16.57 9.01 -3.23
C GLY A 33 -16.89 7.74 -4.04
N ASP A 34 -15.91 6.86 -4.28
CA ASP A 34 -16.11 5.60 -5.01
C ASP A 34 -16.80 4.50 -4.17
N ARG A 35 -17.08 4.78 -2.89
CA ARG A 35 -17.78 3.85 -1.98
C ARG A 35 -19.24 3.64 -2.41
N ASP A 36 -19.81 2.51 -2.00
CA ASP A 36 -21.28 2.34 -2.06
C ASP A 36 -21.94 3.24 -1.00
N VAL A 37 -22.46 4.39 -1.42
CA VAL A 37 -23.08 5.39 -0.53
C VAL A 37 -24.36 4.91 0.16
N LYS A 38 -25.01 3.84 -0.33
CA LYS A 38 -26.20 3.27 0.34
C LYS A 38 -25.77 2.42 1.54
N MET A 39 -24.69 1.66 1.38
CA MET A 39 -24.15 0.82 2.43
C MET A 39 -23.25 1.61 3.40
N PHE A 40 -22.47 2.55 2.85
CA PHE A 40 -21.51 3.39 3.56
C PHE A 40 -21.84 4.87 3.31
N PRO A 41 -22.85 5.45 4.01
CA PRO A 41 -23.24 6.84 3.79
C PRO A 41 -22.13 7.84 4.14
N TYR A 42 -21.26 7.48 5.10
CA TYR A 42 -20.11 8.29 5.51
C TYR A 42 -18.82 7.74 4.90
N ASN A 43 -17.86 8.63 4.62
CA ASN A 43 -16.54 8.27 4.08
C ASN A 43 -15.49 7.92 5.13
N GLY A 44 -15.88 7.78 6.40
CA GLY A 44 -14.95 7.48 7.48
C GLY A 44 -14.61 6.00 7.67
N ASP A 45 -15.48 5.12 7.18
CA ASP A 45 -15.41 3.67 7.35
C ASP A 45 -16.17 3.03 6.18
N PHE A 46 -15.45 2.54 5.17
CA PHE A 46 -16.05 2.13 3.91
C PHE A 46 -15.21 1.11 3.14
N VAL A 47 -15.86 0.41 2.22
CA VAL A 47 -15.21 -0.53 1.30
C VAL A 47 -15.21 0.04 -0.11
N VAL A 48 -14.06 -0.09 -0.78
CA VAL A 48 -13.90 0.17 -2.22
C VAL A 48 -13.40 -1.07 -2.96
N TYR A 49 -13.88 -1.23 -4.18
CA TYR A 49 -13.42 -2.28 -5.08
C TYR A 49 -12.21 -1.80 -5.87
N LEU A 50 -11.17 -2.62 -5.92
CA LEU A 50 -9.99 -2.31 -6.71
C LEU A 50 -10.24 -2.62 -8.19
N PRO A 51 -9.60 -1.90 -9.13
CA PRO A 51 -9.81 -2.08 -10.58
C PRO A 51 -9.37 -3.46 -11.08
N ARG A 52 -8.57 -4.19 -10.30
CA ARG A 52 -8.13 -5.55 -10.55
C ARG A 52 -7.76 -6.22 -9.24
N VAL A 53 -7.67 -7.55 -9.27
CA VAL A 53 -7.07 -8.31 -8.17
C VAL A 53 -5.56 -8.13 -8.21
N TYR A 54 -4.98 -7.63 -7.13
CA TYR A 54 -3.53 -7.57 -6.93
C TYR A 54 -3.11 -8.79 -6.10
N GLU A 55 -2.01 -9.44 -6.49
CA GLU A 55 -1.57 -10.69 -5.88
C GLU A 55 -0.10 -10.61 -5.44
N ASN A 56 0.27 -11.46 -4.48
CA ASN A 56 1.64 -11.60 -3.97
C ASN A 56 2.26 -10.28 -3.50
N ILE A 57 1.49 -9.46 -2.79
CA ILE A 57 1.94 -8.15 -2.31
C ILE A 57 2.88 -8.35 -1.12
N VAL A 58 4.11 -7.85 -1.24
CA VAL A 58 5.13 -7.89 -0.18
C VAL A 58 5.22 -6.60 0.61
N LYS A 59 4.75 -5.50 0.02
CA LYS A 59 4.82 -4.17 0.65
C LYS A 59 3.67 -3.30 0.18
N ILE A 60 3.11 -2.54 1.12
CA ILE A 60 2.16 -1.47 0.82
C ILE A 60 2.68 -0.21 1.51
N ARG A 61 2.69 0.91 0.79
CA ARG A 61 3.03 2.23 1.33
C ARG A 61 1.90 3.20 1.08
N LEU A 62 1.54 4.02 2.08
CA LEU A 62 0.74 5.22 1.84
C LEU A 62 1.67 6.30 1.27
N ALA A 63 1.55 6.55 -0.03
CA ALA A 63 2.40 7.49 -0.73
C ALA A 63 1.85 8.93 -0.73
N GLY A 64 0.52 9.07 -0.67
CA GLY A 64 -0.13 10.37 -0.56
C GLY A 64 -1.52 10.26 0.08
N ALA A 65 -1.96 11.33 0.73
CA ALA A 65 -3.30 11.46 1.25
C ALA A 65 -3.76 12.92 1.24
N GLU A 66 -5.00 13.16 0.85
CA GLU A 66 -5.60 14.48 0.74
C GLU A 66 -6.93 14.50 1.47
N PHE A 67 -6.96 15.13 2.65
CA PHE A 67 -8.17 15.27 3.45
C PHE A 67 -8.64 16.72 3.45
N HIS A 68 -9.95 16.93 3.41
CA HIS A 68 -10.52 18.26 3.53
C HIS A 68 -10.49 18.77 4.98
N ALA A 69 -10.84 20.04 5.16
CA ALA A 69 -11.02 20.64 6.48
C ALA A 69 -12.26 20.07 7.20
N ASN A 70 -12.29 20.28 8.51
CA ASN A 70 -13.41 20.07 9.43
C ASN A 70 -13.97 18.64 9.43
N PRO A 71 -13.15 17.59 9.66
CA PRO A 71 -13.69 16.26 9.91
C PRO A 71 -14.54 16.26 11.17
N LEU A 72 -15.54 15.39 11.17
CA LEU A 72 -16.46 15.18 12.29
C LEU A 72 -16.29 13.76 12.83
N VAL A 73 -16.51 13.61 14.12
CA VAL A 73 -16.63 12.31 14.78
C VAL A 73 -18.03 11.74 14.52
N ARG A 74 -18.12 10.51 14.01
CA ARG A 74 -19.41 9.92 13.60
C ARG A 74 -20.41 9.78 14.74
N SER A 75 -19.97 9.35 15.93
CA SER A 75 -20.87 9.15 17.06
C SER A 75 -21.48 10.44 17.65
N THR A 76 -20.78 11.58 17.55
CA THR A 76 -21.17 12.83 18.23
C THR A 76 -21.48 13.98 17.27
N GLY A 77 -21.03 13.91 16.02
CA GLY A 77 -21.07 15.03 15.08
C GLY A 77 -20.14 16.19 15.46
N ALA A 78 -19.31 16.05 16.51
CA ALA A 78 -18.38 17.07 16.95
C ALA A 78 -17.13 17.11 16.03
N PRO A 79 -16.44 18.25 15.91
CA PRO A 79 -15.16 18.30 15.19
C PRO A 79 -14.16 17.28 15.74
N ALA A 80 -13.49 16.55 14.85
CA ALA A 80 -12.46 15.59 15.20
C ALA A 80 -11.14 16.30 15.53
N ALA A 81 -11.08 16.91 16.71
CA ALA A 81 -9.93 17.66 17.21
C ALA A 81 -8.76 16.72 17.60
N GLY A 82 -8.02 16.26 16.60
CA GLY A 82 -6.80 15.46 16.75
C GLY A 82 -5.58 16.14 16.12
N ILE A 83 -4.39 15.84 16.65
CA ILE A 83 -3.10 16.25 16.07
C ILE A 83 -2.59 15.27 15.00
N TYR A 84 -3.35 14.21 14.72
CA TYR A 84 -3.13 13.26 13.66
C TYR A 84 -4.41 12.43 13.41
N TYR A 85 -4.53 11.91 12.20
CA TYR A 85 -5.49 10.89 11.84
C TYR A 85 -4.80 9.54 11.74
N ILE A 86 -5.52 8.50 12.13
CA ILE A 86 -5.12 7.12 11.95
C ILE A 86 -5.93 6.53 10.81
N LEU A 87 -5.23 5.84 9.92
CA LEU A 87 -5.78 5.08 8.82
C LEU A 87 -5.59 3.59 9.11
N GLU A 88 -6.70 2.85 9.13
CA GLU A 88 -6.72 1.40 9.20
C GLU A 88 -7.08 0.84 7.82
N LEU A 89 -6.37 -0.22 7.45
CA LEU A 89 -6.72 -1.07 6.32
C LEU A 89 -7.00 -2.46 6.89
N GLU A 90 -8.25 -2.92 6.79
CA GLU A 90 -8.65 -4.18 7.42
C GLU A 90 -7.79 -5.35 6.91
N GLY A 91 -7.22 -6.12 7.83
CA GLY A 91 -6.33 -7.25 7.52
C GLY A 91 -4.93 -6.86 7.01
N LEU A 92 -4.62 -5.56 6.89
CA LEU A 92 -3.37 -5.06 6.32
C LEU A 92 -2.57 -4.16 7.27
N ASN A 93 -3.07 -3.89 8.47
CA ASN A 93 -2.35 -3.12 9.48
C ASN A 93 -1.02 -3.81 9.86
N LYS A 94 0.00 -2.98 10.10
CA LYS A 94 1.36 -3.42 10.48
C LYS A 94 2.04 -2.56 11.54
N THR A 95 1.32 -1.58 12.10
CA THR A 95 1.86 -0.69 13.12
C THR A 95 1.17 -0.93 14.45
N ASP A 96 1.96 -1.18 15.49
CA ASP A 96 1.48 -1.36 16.85
C ASP A 96 1.07 -0.02 17.48
N GLU A 97 0.04 -0.04 18.31
CA GLU A 97 -0.50 1.15 18.97
C GLU A 97 -0.65 0.91 20.47
N CYS A 98 -0.14 1.79 21.32
CA CYS A 98 -0.36 1.70 22.77
C CYS A 98 -1.84 1.96 23.13
N SER A 99 -2.32 1.40 24.24
CA SER A 99 -3.66 1.71 24.74
C SER A 99 -3.72 3.10 25.39
N VAL A 100 -4.85 3.78 25.20
CA VAL A 100 -5.17 5.00 25.93
C VAL A 100 -5.25 4.70 27.42
N GLY A 101 -4.65 5.56 28.25
CA GLY A 101 -4.75 5.44 29.71
C GLY A 101 -3.88 4.34 30.34
N ALA A 102 -3.09 3.61 29.55
CA ALA A 102 -2.17 2.57 30.02
C ALA A 102 -2.82 1.47 30.89
N ASP A 103 -4.12 1.20 30.68
CA ASP A 103 -4.92 0.23 31.44
C ASP A 103 -4.69 -1.23 30.98
N ARG A 104 -4.10 -1.41 29.81
CA ARG A 104 -3.88 -2.70 29.16
C ARG A 104 -2.70 -2.65 28.19
N SER A 105 -2.32 -3.84 27.71
CA SER A 105 -1.42 -3.96 26.57
C SER A 105 -2.01 -3.26 25.34
N GLY A 106 -1.15 -2.68 24.50
CA GLY A 106 -1.54 -2.05 23.24
C GLY A 106 -2.17 -3.02 22.24
N TYR A 107 -2.38 -2.53 21.03
CA TYR A 107 -2.94 -3.23 19.90
C TYR A 107 -1.83 -3.56 18.91
N PRO A 108 -1.37 -4.83 18.87
CA PRO A 108 -0.52 -5.30 17.79
C PRO A 108 -1.23 -5.15 16.45
N ASP A 109 -0.51 -4.73 15.41
CA ASP A 109 -1.09 -4.45 14.09
C ASP A 109 -2.35 -3.54 14.19
N GLY A 110 -2.27 -2.53 15.05
CA GLY A 110 -3.37 -1.64 15.41
C GLY A 110 -3.83 -0.73 14.28
N PHE A 111 -2.91 -0.26 13.44
CA PHE A 111 -3.23 0.59 12.29
C PHE A 111 -2.23 0.44 11.15
N PHE A 112 -2.56 1.03 9.99
CA PHE A 112 -1.72 1.02 8.81
C PHE A 112 -0.87 2.29 8.73
N ALA A 113 -1.51 3.46 8.79
CA ALA A 113 -0.82 4.74 8.65
C ALA A 113 -1.24 5.79 9.69
N LYS A 114 -0.32 6.69 10.01
CA LYS A 114 -0.55 7.89 10.81
C LYS A 114 -0.27 9.13 9.98
N ILE A 115 -1.27 9.99 9.83
CA ILE A 115 -1.19 11.24 9.09
C ILE A 115 -1.21 12.42 10.08
N PRO A 116 -0.10 13.15 10.27
CA PRO A 116 -0.08 14.32 11.16
C PRO A 116 -0.98 15.45 10.67
N VAL A 117 -1.60 16.15 11.61
CA VAL A 117 -2.49 17.30 11.33
C VAL A 117 -2.09 18.46 12.22
N SER A 118 -1.82 19.61 11.60
CA SER A 118 -1.48 20.85 12.30
C SER A 118 -2.71 21.69 12.65
N ASP A 119 -3.71 21.70 11.78
CA ASP A 119 -4.94 22.48 11.92
C ASP A 119 -6.09 21.75 11.21
N VAL A 120 -7.07 21.30 11.99
CA VAL A 120 -8.25 20.57 11.46
C VAL A 120 -9.16 21.46 10.62
N THR A 121 -9.01 22.78 10.67
CA THR A 121 -9.80 23.73 9.87
C THR A 121 -9.25 23.95 8.46
N ARG A 122 -8.12 23.30 8.13
CA ARG A 122 -7.48 23.36 6.82
C ARG A 122 -7.42 21.97 6.20
N SER A 123 -7.30 21.93 4.87
CA SER A 123 -7.03 20.68 4.17
C SER A 123 -5.65 20.14 4.55
N VAL A 124 -5.59 18.83 4.72
CA VAL A 124 -4.36 18.10 5.04
C VAL A 124 -3.86 17.45 3.76
N LEU A 125 -2.65 17.83 3.36
CA LEU A 125 -1.95 17.25 2.23
C LEU A 125 -0.72 16.50 2.77
N TYR A 126 -0.74 15.18 2.66
CA TYR A 126 0.34 14.31 3.09
C TYR A 126 1.04 13.69 1.88
N ASN A 127 2.36 13.60 1.97
CA ASN A 127 3.18 12.78 1.09
C ASN A 127 4.17 11.96 1.92
N ASP A 128 4.66 10.85 1.37
CA ASP A 128 5.56 9.92 2.07
C ASP A 128 6.94 10.48 2.41
N HIS A 129 7.25 11.71 1.99
CA HIS A 129 8.51 12.40 2.30
C HIS A 129 8.31 13.61 3.25
N SER A 130 7.07 13.94 3.62
CA SER A 130 6.77 15.09 4.49
C SER A 130 6.60 14.71 5.95
N ALA A 131 6.35 13.43 6.25
CA ALA A 131 6.05 12.96 7.59
C ALA A 131 6.46 11.47 7.75
N PRO A 132 6.07 10.75 8.83
CA PRO A 132 6.49 9.36 9.05
C PRO A 132 6.25 8.47 7.84
N GLU A 133 7.23 7.61 7.52
CA GLU A 133 7.06 6.60 6.48
C GLU A 133 5.98 5.60 6.89
N ASN A 134 4.85 5.63 6.20
CA ASN A 134 3.73 4.72 6.43
C ASN A 134 3.85 3.52 5.50
N VAL A 135 4.56 2.48 5.94
CA VAL A 135 4.91 1.29 5.15
C VAL A 135 4.60 0.00 5.93
N GLY A 136 3.78 -0.86 5.34
CA GLY A 136 3.56 -2.23 5.80
C GLY A 136 4.37 -3.22 4.99
N HIS A 137 5.11 -4.10 5.69
CA HIS A 137 5.84 -5.23 5.10
C HIS A 137 5.13 -6.54 5.43
N TYR A 138 4.99 -7.41 4.44
CA TYR A 138 4.21 -8.65 4.56
C TYR A 138 5.10 -9.86 4.31
N THR A 139 5.24 -10.71 5.32
CA THR A 139 5.95 -12.00 5.24
C THR A 139 5.15 -13.03 6.03
N PRO A 140 4.43 -13.95 5.36
CA PRO A 140 4.38 -14.17 3.90
C PRO A 140 3.70 -13.02 3.11
N PRO A 141 3.89 -12.96 1.77
CA PRO A 141 3.18 -11.99 0.93
C PRO A 141 1.65 -12.12 1.06
N VAL A 142 0.94 -11.00 0.95
CA VAL A 142 -0.53 -11.02 0.88
C VAL A 142 -0.96 -11.67 -0.43
N GLY A 143 -1.75 -12.73 -0.31
CA GLY A 143 -2.12 -13.58 -1.44
C GLY A 143 -2.89 -12.84 -2.52
N LYS A 144 -4.04 -12.24 -2.16
CA LYS A 144 -4.90 -11.49 -3.08
C LYS A 144 -5.57 -10.31 -2.37
N ILE A 145 -5.69 -9.19 -3.06
CA ILE A 145 -6.49 -8.03 -2.66
C ILE A 145 -7.34 -7.61 -3.86
N ASP A 146 -8.66 -7.68 -3.72
CA ASP A 146 -9.66 -7.24 -4.71
C ASP A 146 -10.46 -6.03 -4.23
N ARG A 147 -10.42 -5.76 -2.93
CA ARG A 147 -11.12 -4.67 -2.25
C ARG A 147 -10.29 -4.17 -1.07
N LEU A 148 -10.53 -2.93 -0.66
CA LEU A 148 -9.96 -2.37 0.55
C LEU A 148 -11.09 -1.89 1.45
N HIS A 149 -11.06 -2.32 2.71
CA HIS A 149 -11.85 -1.72 3.77
C HIS A 149 -10.98 -0.69 4.48
N VAL A 150 -11.39 0.57 4.36
CA VAL A 150 -10.67 1.74 4.83
C VAL A 150 -11.43 2.33 5.99
N ARG A 151 -10.74 2.55 7.11
CA ARG A 151 -11.28 3.27 8.26
C ARG A 151 -10.33 4.37 8.71
N THR A 152 -10.88 5.56 8.91
CA THR A 152 -10.16 6.71 9.46
C THR A 152 -10.65 7.00 10.87
N ARG A 153 -9.75 7.24 11.82
CA ARG A 153 -10.13 7.48 13.22
C ARG A 153 -9.11 8.30 13.98
N LEU A 154 -9.47 8.70 15.18
CA LEU A 154 -8.58 9.20 16.21
C LEU A 154 -7.98 8.03 17.03
N HIS A 155 -6.91 8.32 17.76
CA HIS A 155 -6.24 7.36 18.64
C HIS A 155 -7.18 6.72 19.67
N ASN A 156 -8.02 7.54 20.32
CA ASN A 156 -8.94 7.08 21.36
C ASN A 156 -10.13 6.25 20.84
N GLN A 157 -10.31 6.15 19.52
CA GLN A 157 -11.40 5.41 18.91
C GLN A 157 -11.04 3.96 18.57
N LYS A 158 -9.83 3.48 18.92
CA LYS A 158 -9.42 2.10 18.63
C LYS A 158 -10.35 1.05 19.24
N GLN A 159 -10.82 1.26 20.46
CA GLN A 159 -11.70 0.31 21.16
C GLN A 159 -13.16 0.38 20.74
N SER A 160 -13.56 1.41 19.98
CA SER A 160 -14.93 1.57 19.50
C SER A 160 -15.00 1.27 18.01
N ALA A 161 -16.22 1.18 17.47
CA ALA A 161 -16.48 1.21 16.03
C ALA A 161 -16.67 2.65 15.51
N ASP A 162 -16.20 3.65 16.28
CA ASP A 162 -16.35 5.06 15.91
C ASP A 162 -15.23 5.49 14.96
N TYR A 163 -15.49 6.49 14.14
CA TYR A 163 -14.57 6.93 13.11
C TYR A 163 -14.73 8.42 12.87
N ILE A 164 -13.79 9.00 12.14
CA ILE A 164 -13.88 10.38 11.66
C ILE A 164 -14.36 10.36 10.21
N TYR A 165 -15.09 11.37 9.79
CA TYR A 165 -15.59 11.48 8.42
C TYR A 165 -15.66 12.95 8.00
N TRP A 166 -15.71 13.19 6.69
CA TRP A 166 -15.80 14.52 6.10
C TRP A 166 -17.19 14.74 5.54
N SER A 167 -17.98 15.55 6.24
CA SER A 167 -19.36 15.81 5.84
C SER A 167 -19.40 16.68 4.58
N GLY A 168 -19.91 16.14 3.47
CA GLY A 168 -20.10 16.89 2.22
C GLY A 168 -18.83 17.14 1.40
N SER A 169 -17.74 16.46 1.73
CA SER A 169 -16.51 16.42 0.93
C SER A 169 -15.93 15.01 0.96
N GLU A 170 -15.18 14.64 -0.07
CA GLU A 170 -14.51 13.34 -0.17
C GLU A 170 -13.01 13.52 0.00
N PHE A 171 -12.29 12.44 0.28
CA PHE A 171 -10.83 12.47 0.42
C PHE A 171 -10.19 11.42 -0.48
N SER A 172 -8.91 11.64 -0.81
CA SER A 172 -8.15 10.74 -1.66
C SER A 172 -6.98 10.11 -0.90
N LEU A 173 -6.70 8.85 -1.21
CA LEU A 173 -5.55 8.10 -0.70
C LEU A 173 -4.81 7.46 -1.87
N THR A 174 -3.48 7.59 -1.90
CA THR A 174 -2.64 6.95 -2.92
C THR A 174 -1.68 5.97 -2.27
N PHE A 175 -1.74 4.71 -2.70
CA PHE A 175 -0.89 3.63 -2.22
C PHE A 175 0.08 3.15 -3.30
N GLU A 176 1.31 2.87 -2.91
CA GLU A 176 2.25 2.07 -3.69
C GLU A 176 2.17 0.61 -3.20
N LEU A 177 1.84 -0.31 -4.11
CA LEU A 177 1.85 -1.75 -3.90
C LEU A 177 3.10 -2.34 -4.54
N GLU A 178 3.92 -3.04 -3.77
CA GLU A 178 5.04 -3.83 -4.28
C GLU A 178 4.66 -5.31 -4.26
N MET A 179 4.73 -5.95 -5.43
CA MET A 179 4.27 -7.32 -5.66
C MET A 179 5.41 -8.18 -6.18
N LEU A 180 5.35 -9.47 -5.89
CA LEU A 180 6.21 -10.47 -6.53
C LEU A 180 5.55 -10.98 -7.81
N GLU A 181 6.17 -10.71 -8.95
CA GLU A 181 5.73 -11.24 -10.25
C GLU A 181 6.78 -12.18 -10.82
N ASN A 182 6.31 -13.26 -11.46
CA ASN A 182 7.16 -14.13 -12.25
C ASN A 182 7.40 -13.46 -13.60
N VAL A 183 8.60 -12.95 -13.79
CA VAL A 183 9.04 -12.30 -15.03
C VAL A 183 10.19 -13.10 -15.63
N PHE A 184 10.52 -12.85 -16.89
CA PHE A 184 11.78 -13.34 -17.44
C PHE A 184 12.90 -12.33 -17.14
N ASP A 185 14.14 -12.82 -17.10
CA ASP A 185 15.30 -11.96 -17.11
C ASP A 185 15.34 -11.10 -18.38
N ASP A 186 16.14 -10.04 -18.35
CA ASP A 186 16.28 -9.14 -19.48
C ASP A 186 17.09 -9.87 -20.55
N PHE A 187 16.36 -10.55 -21.44
CA PHE A 187 16.93 -11.31 -22.55
C PHE A 187 17.60 -10.36 -23.54
N SER A 188 18.91 -10.50 -23.68
CA SER A 188 19.65 -9.90 -24.78
C SER A 188 19.56 -10.79 -26.02
N SER A 189 19.13 -10.22 -27.14
CA SER A 189 19.15 -10.90 -28.45
C SER A 189 20.56 -11.05 -29.03
N PHE A 190 21.58 -10.51 -28.38
CA PHE A 190 22.97 -10.63 -28.83
C PHE A 190 23.56 -11.99 -28.46
N GLU A 191 24.13 -12.66 -29.45
CA GLU A 191 24.90 -13.90 -29.27
C GLU A 191 26.19 -13.59 -28.50
N SER A 192 26.35 -14.18 -27.32
CA SER A 192 27.60 -14.09 -26.57
C SER A 192 28.56 -15.19 -27.04
N ARG A 193 29.77 -14.79 -27.45
CA ARG A 193 30.86 -15.74 -27.72
C ARG A 193 31.21 -16.48 -26.44
N ILE A 194 31.21 -17.81 -26.49
CA ILE A 194 31.77 -18.61 -25.41
C ILE A 194 33.29 -18.47 -25.52
N ALA A 195 33.88 -17.60 -24.72
CA ALA A 195 35.32 -17.66 -24.49
C ALA A 195 35.57 -18.93 -23.68
N ASP A 196 36.42 -19.83 -24.21
CA ASP A 196 36.86 -21.03 -23.50
C ASP A 196 37.37 -20.60 -22.11
N ARG A 197 36.61 -20.92 -21.05
CA ARG A 197 37.18 -20.95 -19.70
C ARG A 197 38.16 -22.11 -19.67
N ALA A 198 39.36 -21.85 -20.16
CA ALA A 198 40.50 -22.70 -19.90
C ALA A 198 40.71 -22.76 -18.39
N VAL A 199 40.74 -23.99 -17.90
CA VAL A 199 41.08 -24.39 -16.55
C VAL A 199 42.32 -23.61 -16.05
N GLN A 200 42.19 -22.96 -14.90
CA GLN A 200 43.26 -22.87 -13.91
C GLN A 200 42.71 -23.37 -12.58
#